data_AF-A0AAU4I6T2-F1
#
_entry.id   AF-A0AAU4I6T2-F1
#
_cell.length_a   1.000
_cell.length_b   1.000
_cell.length_c   1.000
_cell.angle_alpha   90.00
_cell.angle_beta   90.00
_cell.angle_gamma   90.00
#
_symmetry.space_group_name_H-M   'P 1'
#
loop_
_entity.id
_entity.type
_entity.pdbx_description
1 polymer ?
#
loop_
_entity_poly.entity_id
_entity_poly.type
_entity_poly.pdbx_seq_one_letter_code
_entity_poly.pdbx_strand_id
1 'polypeptide(L)'
;MNHLDVFRLLDVVAPGRPGSDGYGQVVPEDFELLLNALPKGLIAASVKLTRSELPVRSLAEFTASAALRLEDMRYYLRSREQKLPQSLFPEPGGLVPWGRTADDGVLLWDTAAPDTADWTTVLADSDFQLWPELPFPTSEFIAREITGRADGTPAFETDAEYRAGSWHRLADAKRETAKALADRDITALDEILVKLRSLGVPGVRQYARELVEQARHEWPTALPEDYLAIMREFPGGIIAGARVFPVAGATWLDEDRQFLQWGEVEGRLIGWLTMKSDPQDWRIASIEPDGSSLTHLEDHTFATFLRRRLHGNNSLF
;
A
#
# COMPACT_ATOMS: atom_id res chain seq x y z
N MET A 1 -1.20 17.07 -5.75
CA MET A 1 0.04 17.78 -6.17
C MET A 1 0.25 17.52 -7.66
N ASN A 2 0.76 18.45 -8.47
CA ASN A 2 0.90 18.20 -9.92
C ASN A 2 2.33 17.73 -10.30
N HIS A 3 2.50 17.18 -11.50
CA HIS A 3 3.81 16.70 -11.98
C HIS A 3 4.89 17.79 -12.06
N LEU A 4 4.50 19.07 -12.25
CA LEU A 4 5.45 20.20 -12.25
C LEU A 4 6.05 20.42 -10.86
N ASP A 5 5.30 20.16 -9.80
CA ASP A 5 5.80 20.24 -8.43
C ASP A 5 6.87 19.18 -8.18
N VAL A 6 6.73 17.97 -8.75
CA VAL A 6 7.78 16.93 -8.68
C VAL A 6 9.07 17.40 -9.34
N PHE A 7 8.97 17.99 -10.53
CA PHE A 7 10.15 18.51 -11.23
C PHE A 7 10.85 19.62 -10.44
N ARG A 8 10.08 20.51 -9.80
CA ARG A 8 10.64 21.53 -8.91
C ARG A 8 11.31 20.92 -7.68
N LEU A 9 10.67 19.93 -7.04
CA LEU A 9 11.23 19.23 -5.88
C LEU A 9 12.54 18.50 -6.21
N LEU A 10 12.68 18.03 -7.44
CA LEU A 10 13.86 17.32 -7.93
C LEU A 10 14.92 18.23 -8.56
N ASP A 11 14.68 19.54 -8.67
CA ASP A 11 15.52 20.49 -9.40
C ASP A 11 15.81 20.05 -10.86
N VAL A 12 14.79 19.49 -11.53
CA VAL A 12 14.87 19.03 -12.92
C VAL A 12 14.00 19.91 -13.81
N VAL A 13 14.50 20.19 -15.02
CA VAL A 13 13.71 20.92 -16.03
C VAL A 13 12.57 20.03 -16.51
N ALA A 14 11.34 20.50 -16.35
CA ALA A 14 10.16 19.84 -16.89
C ALA A 14 10.32 19.70 -18.42
N PRO A 15 10.21 18.47 -18.98
CA PRO A 15 10.26 18.30 -20.42
C PRO A 15 9.11 19.08 -21.04
N GLY A 16 9.36 19.74 -22.18
CA GLY A 16 8.29 20.33 -22.96
C GLY A 16 7.28 19.23 -23.31
N ARG A 17 5.99 19.52 -23.17
CA ARG A 17 4.94 18.57 -23.55
C ARG A 17 5.20 18.17 -25.01
N PRO A 18 5.48 16.88 -25.30
CA PRO A 18 5.62 16.42 -26.68
C PRO A 18 4.37 16.81 -27.47
N GLY A 19 4.49 17.01 -28.79
CA GLY A 19 3.30 17.14 -29.64
C GLY A 19 2.33 16.00 -29.33
N SER A 20 1.03 16.29 -29.27
CA SER A 20 -0.07 15.50 -28.68
C SER A 20 -0.25 14.04 -29.11
N ASP A 21 0.65 13.49 -29.92
CA ASP A 21 0.49 12.18 -30.52
C ASP A 21 1.03 11.09 -29.59
N GLY A 22 0.14 10.52 -28.77
CA GLY A 22 0.32 9.21 -28.11
C GLY A 22 0.62 9.22 -26.61
N TYR A 23 1.00 10.36 -26.01
CA TYR A 23 1.26 10.43 -24.57
C TYR A 23 -0.02 10.28 -23.75
N GLY A 24 0.07 9.61 -22.61
CA GLY A 24 -1.07 9.41 -21.72
C GLY A 24 -2.09 8.38 -22.20
N GLN A 25 -1.95 7.80 -23.40
CA GLN A 25 -2.98 6.91 -23.96
C GLN A 25 -2.92 5.47 -23.43
N VAL A 26 -1.72 5.00 -23.07
CA VAL A 26 -1.48 3.61 -22.65
C VAL A 26 -1.14 3.52 -21.16
N VAL A 27 -0.41 4.52 -20.67
CA VAL A 27 -0.04 4.69 -19.26
C VAL A 27 -0.28 6.16 -18.89
N PRO A 28 -0.31 6.52 -17.60
CA PRO A 28 -0.55 7.90 -17.18
C PRO A 28 0.47 8.88 -17.78
N GLU A 29 0.00 10.05 -18.25
CA GLU A 29 0.86 11.08 -18.87
C GLU A 29 1.95 11.57 -17.90
N ASP A 30 1.60 11.71 -16.62
CA ASP A 30 2.53 12.17 -15.59
C ASP A 30 3.74 11.23 -15.43
N PHE A 31 3.53 9.92 -15.58
CA PHE A 31 4.57 8.92 -15.55
C PHE A 31 5.52 9.01 -16.74
N GLU A 32 5.00 9.20 -17.96
CA GLU A 32 5.85 9.36 -19.15
C GLU A 32 6.69 10.64 -19.08
N LEU A 33 6.10 11.73 -18.58
CA LEU A 33 6.84 12.97 -18.33
C LEU A 33 7.96 12.75 -17.29
N LEU A 34 7.71 11.99 -16.22
CA LEU A 34 8.74 11.63 -15.24
C LEU A 34 9.85 10.78 -15.85
N LEU A 35 9.51 9.76 -16.64
CA LEU A 35 10.50 8.91 -17.32
C LEU A 35 11.39 9.69 -18.29
N ASN A 36 10.83 10.70 -18.95
CA ASN A 36 11.56 11.56 -19.88
C ASN A 36 12.49 12.55 -19.16
N ALA A 37 12.06 13.08 -18.02
CA ALA A 37 12.82 14.07 -17.25
C ALA A 37 13.96 13.47 -16.43
N LEU A 38 13.74 12.28 -15.85
CA LEU A 38 14.62 11.74 -14.83
C LEU A 38 15.71 10.85 -15.44
N PRO A 39 16.94 10.82 -14.86
CA PRO A 39 17.98 9.89 -15.26
C PRO A 39 17.62 8.44 -14.88
N LYS A 40 18.36 7.46 -15.43
CA LYS A 40 18.14 6.04 -15.08
C LYS A 40 18.62 5.86 -13.65
N GLY A 41 17.74 5.45 -12.74
CA GLY A 41 18.14 5.30 -11.34
C GLY A 41 17.00 5.08 -10.37
N LEU A 42 17.36 5.21 -9.09
CA LEU A 42 16.42 5.27 -7.99
C LEU A 42 16.04 6.72 -7.74
N ILE A 43 14.76 6.96 -7.54
CA ILE A 43 14.21 8.24 -7.11
C ILE A 43 13.99 8.16 -5.62
N ALA A 44 14.44 9.19 -4.91
CA ALA A 44 14.40 9.26 -3.45
C ALA A 44 14.90 7.95 -2.81
N ALA A 45 15.91 7.30 -3.42
CA ALA A 45 16.50 6.01 -3.04
C ALA A 45 15.54 4.88 -2.61
N SER A 46 14.27 5.04 -2.93
CA SER A 46 13.18 4.20 -2.47
C SER A 46 12.38 3.71 -3.64
N VAL A 47 12.46 4.34 -4.82
CA VAL A 47 11.65 3.97 -5.98
C VAL A 47 12.52 3.79 -7.23
N LYS A 48 12.46 2.61 -7.85
CA LYS A 48 13.04 2.33 -9.15
C LYS A 48 11.95 2.33 -10.21
N LEU A 49 12.03 3.24 -11.18
CA LEU A 49 11.08 3.27 -12.30
C LEU A 49 11.43 2.18 -13.33
N THR A 50 10.42 1.49 -13.83
CA THR A 50 10.55 0.62 -14.99
C THR A 50 10.73 1.49 -16.23
N ARG A 51 11.85 1.29 -16.93
CA ARG A 51 12.15 2.03 -18.17
C ARG A 51 11.50 1.33 -19.35
N SER A 52 10.76 2.10 -20.14
CA SER A 52 10.24 1.69 -21.44
C SER A 52 10.60 2.73 -22.49
N GLU A 53 10.50 2.33 -23.76
CA GLU A 53 10.57 3.28 -24.87
C GLU A 53 9.36 4.23 -24.79
N LEU A 54 9.58 5.52 -25.03
CA LEU A 54 8.54 6.55 -24.98
C LEU A 54 8.19 7.03 -26.40
N PRO A 55 6.90 7.32 -26.69
CA PRO A 55 5.75 7.04 -25.83
C PRO A 55 5.49 5.54 -25.72
N VAL A 56 4.87 5.11 -24.61
CA VAL A 56 4.52 3.72 -24.37
C VAL A 56 3.43 3.29 -25.35
N ARG A 57 3.70 2.24 -26.14
CA ARG A 57 2.81 1.82 -27.24
C ARG A 57 1.83 0.71 -26.85
N SER A 58 2.19 -0.10 -25.85
CA SER A 58 1.31 -1.16 -25.33
C SER A 58 1.66 -1.52 -23.89
N LEU A 59 0.65 -1.90 -23.09
CA LEU A 59 0.85 -2.41 -21.74
C LEU A 59 1.63 -3.74 -21.74
N ALA A 60 1.43 -4.59 -22.75
CA ALA A 60 2.15 -5.86 -22.86
C ALA A 60 3.67 -5.66 -23.00
N GLU A 61 4.09 -4.72 -23.85
CA GLU A 61 5.51 -4.36 -23.99
C GLU A 61 6.04 -3.67 -22.73
N PHE A 62 5.28 -2.73 -22.17
CA PHE A 62 5.63 -2.01 -20.95
C PHE A 62 5.93 -2.96 -19.77
N THR A 63 5.05 -3.94 -19.57
CA THR A 63 5.11 -4.90 -18.47
C THR A 63 6.01 -6.10 -18.74
N ALA A 64 6.58 -6.24 -19.94
CA ALA A 64 7.37 -7.43 -20.32
C ALA A 64 8.53 -7.71 -19.35
N SER A 65 9.19 -6.66 -18.86
CA SER A 65 10.28 -6.78 -17.88
C SER A 65 9.81 -7.16 -16.46
N ALA A 66 8.53 -6.97 -16.15
CA ALA A 66 7.91 -7.28 -14.87
C ALA A 66 7.15 -8.63 -14.87
N ALA A 67 7.08 -9.34 -16.01
CA ALA A 67 6.30 -10.56 -16.16
C ALA A 67 6.66 -11.64 -15.12
N LEU A 68 7.95 -11.91 -14.89
CA LEU A 68 8.40 -12.87 -13.86
C LEU A 68 7.96 -12.46 -12.46
N ARG A 69 7.99 -11.16 -12.14
CA ARG A 69 7.56 -10.66 -10.83
C ARG A 69 6.04 -10.82 -10.65
N LEU A 70 5.26 -10.60 -11.70
CA LEU A 70 3.82 -10.86 -11.67
C LEU A 70 3.51 -12.36 -11.52
N GLU A 71 4.32 -13.25 -12.10
CA GLU A 71 4.21 -14.69 -11.87
C GLU A 71 4.51 -15.08 -10.41
N ASP A 72 5.57 -14.52 -9.82
CA ASP A 72 5.88 -14.70 -8.41
C ASP A 72 4.70 -14.24 -7.53
N MET A 73 4.18 -13.03 -7.79
CA MET A 73 3.01 -12.49 -7.08
C MET A 73 1.83 -13.48 -7.13
N ARG A 74 1.46 -13.95 -8.32
CA ARG A 74 0.40 -14.95 -8.49
C ARG A 74 0.70 -16.24 -7.73
N TYR A 75 1.95 -16.70 -7.72
CA TYR A 75 2.35 -17.91 -7.00
C TYR A 75 2.18 -17.74 -5.48
N TYR A 76 2.67 -16.65 -4.90
CA TYR A 76 2.55 -16.38 -3.47
C TYR A 76 1.10 -16.16 -3.01
N LEU A 77 0.30 -15.46 -3.80
CA LEU A 77 -1.12 -15.26 -3.49
C LEU A 77 -1.85 -16.60 -3.49
N ARG A 78 -1.61 -17.46 -4.50
CA ARG A 78 -2.19 -18.82 -4.54
C ARG A 78 -1.72 -19.70 -3.40
N SER A 79 -0.43 -19.71 -3.07
CA SER A 79 0.13 -20.58 -2.02
C SER A 79 -0.37 -20.23 -0.61
N ARG A 80 -0.87 -19.00 -0.42
CA ARG A 80 -1.49 -18.54 0.83
C ARG A 80 -3.02 -18.48 0.77
N GLU A 81 -3.61 -18.95 -0.32
CA GLU A 81 -5.06 -18.88 -0.57
C GLU A 81 -5.61 -17.45 -0.47
N GLN A 82 -4.77 -16.45 -0.77
CA GLN A 82 -5.15 -15.04 -0.73
C GLN A 82 -5.72 -14.61 -2.09
N LYS A 83 -6.93 -14.05 -2.06
CA LYS A 83 -7.54 -13.39 -3.22
C LYS A 83 -7.36 -11.89 -3.09
N LEU A 84 -6.88 -11.25 -4.16
CA LEU A 84 -6.93 -9.80 -4.27
C LEU A 84 -8.31 -9.37 -4.80
N PRO A 85 -8.79 -8.18 -4.40
CA PRO A 85 -9.98 -7.57 -5.00
C PRO A 85 -9.79 -7.33 -6.51
N GLN A 86 -8.60 -6.89 -6.92
CA GLN A 86 -8.22 -6.68 -8.32
C GLN A 86 -7.31 -7.81 -8.82
N SER A 87 -7.53 -8.25 -10.06
CA SER A 87 -6.62 -9.16 -10.76
C SER A 87 -5.28 -8.47 -11.06
N LEU A 88 -4.27 -9.23 -11.48
CA LEU A 88 -3.01 -8.67 -12.00
C LEU A 88 -3.09 -8.57 -13.54
N PHE A 89 -2.30 -7.72 -14.18
CA PHE A 89 -2.18 -7.71 -15.66
C PHE A 89 -1.59 -9.06 -16.17
N PRO A 90 -2.05 -9.67 -17.28
CA PRO A 90 -2.86 -9.09 -18.37
C PRO A 90 -4.38 -9.23 -18.25
N GLU A 91 -4.90 -9.71 -17.13
CA GLU A 91 -6.33 -9.77 -16.90
C GLU A 91 -6.97 -8.36 -17.04
N PRO A 92 -8.14 -8.20 -17.71
CA PRO A 92 -8.75 -6.88 -17.91
C PRO A 92 -9.02 -6.15 -16.59
N GLY A 93 -8.66 -4.87 -16.52
CA GLY A 93 -8.71 -4.08 -15.28
C GLY A 93 -7.71 -4.50 -14.21
N GLY A 94 -6.72 -5.31 -14.58
CA GLY A 94 -5.72 -5.82 -13.66
C GLY A 94 -4.66 -4.78 -13.27
N LEU A 95 -4.06 -4.96 -12.10
CA LEU A 95 -2.99 -4.10 -11.60
C LEU A 95 -1.76 -4.17 -12.52
N VAL A 96 -1.27 -3.00 -12.94
CA VAL A 96 -0.13 -2.86 -13.87
C VAL A 96 1.12 -2.40 -13.13
N PRO A 97 2.22 -3.18 -13.11
CA PRO A 97 3.45 -2.77 -12.43
C PRO A 97 4.16 -1.65 -13.20
N TRP A 98 4.56 -0.60 -12.51
CA TRP A 98 5.28 0.55 -13.09
C TRP A 98 6.62 0.85 -12.41
N GLY A 99 6.83 0.33 -11.20
CA GLY A 99 8.07 0.54 -10.45
C GLY A 99 8.30 -0.50 -9.36
N ARG A 100 9.41 -0.35 -8.65
CA ARG A 100 9.78 -1.17 -7.49
C ARG A 100 10.27 -0.30 -6.35
N THR A 101 10.07 -0.76 -5.13
CA THR A 101 10.69 -0.11 -3.97
C THR A 101 12.10 -0.65 -3.71
N ALA A 102 12.90 0.06 -2.92
CA ALA A 102 14.27 -0.35 -2.61
C ALA A 102 14.36 -1.65 -1.80
N ASP A 103 13.31 -1.99 -1.05
CA ASP A 103 13.20 -3.22 -0.27
C ASP A 103 12.67 -4.42 -1.09
N ASP A 104 12.41 -4.23 -2.38
CA ASP A 104 11.83 -5.19 -3.33
C ASP A 104 10.29 -5.32 -3.33
N GLY A 105 9.59 -4.34 -2.79
CA GLY A 105 8.18 -4.15 -3.09
C GLY A 105 7.92 -3.75 -4.55
N VAL A 106 6.67 -3.87 -4.96
CA VAL A 106 6.20 -3.60 -6.33
C VAL A 106 5.23 -2.43 -6.30
N LEU A 107 5.43 -1.46 -7.18
CA LEU A 107 4.52 -0.34 -7.37
C LEU A 107 3.66 -0.64 -8.59
N LEU A 108 2.35 -0.61 -8.40
CA LEU A 108 1.35 -0.93 -9.40
C LEU A 108 0.39 0.24 -9.59
N TRP A 109 -0.27 0.27 -10.74
CA TRP A 109 -1.44 1.11 -10.98
C TRP A 109 -2.71 0.28 -10.78
N ASP A 110 -3.68 0.84 -10.06
CA ASP A 110 -5.07 0.41 -10.16
C ASP A 110 -5.66 0.94 -11.48
N THR A 111 -6.01 0.03 -12.38
CA THR A 111 -6.51 0.31 -13.73
C THR A 111 -8.03 0.16 -13.84
N ALA A 112 -8.74 0.13 -12.70
CA ALA A 112 -10.20 0.07 -12.68
C ALA A 112 -10.86 1.27 -13.38
N ALA A 113 -10.21 2.44 -13.33
CA ALA A 113 -10.68 3.62 -14.06
C ALA A 113 -10.35 3.52 -15.57
N PRO A 114 -11.29 3.91 -16.46
CA PRO A 114 -11.08 3.82 -17.90
C PRO A 114 -10.06 4.84 -18.43
N ASP A 115 -9.94 6.01 -17.78
CA ASP A 115 -8.95 7.03 -18.11
C ASP A 115 -7.65 6.75 -17.34
N THR A 116 -6.51 6.76 -18.03
CA THR A 116 -5.19 6.55 -17.41
C THR A 116 -4.83 7.69 -16.47
N ALA A 117 -5.38 8.89 -16.67
CA ALA A 117 -5.16 10.03 -15.78
C ALA A 117 -5.75 9.80 -14.37
N ASP A 118 -6.74 8.91 -14.27
CA ASP A 118 -7.42 8.56 -13.02
C ASP A 118 -6.81 7.31 -12.36
N TRP A 119 -5.77 6.70 -12.95
CA TRP A 119 -5.10 5.54 -12.36
C TRP A 119 -4.34 5.95 -11.09
N THR A 120 -4.52 5.15 -10.05
CA THR A 120 -3.95 5.40 -8.73
C THR A 120 -2.88 4.37 -8.38
N THR A 121 -2.07 4.65 -7.37
CA THR A 121 -0.94 3.80 -6.99
C THR A 121 -1.36 2.75 -5.96
N VAL A 122 -0.99 1.49 -6.20
CA VAL A 122 -1.00 0.41 -5.21
C VAL A 122 0.43 0.01 -4.96
N LEU A 123 0.84 -0.04 -3.69
CA LEU A 123 2.11 -0.63 -3.28
C LEU A 123 1.87 -2.08 -2.88
N ALA A 124 2.76 -2.99 -3.22
CA ALA A 124 2.81 -4.34 -2.65
C ALA A 124 4.17 -4.54 -1.98
N ASP A 125 4.22 -5.06 -0.75
CA ASP A 125 5.49 -5.40 -0.10
C ASP A 125 6.20 -6.58 -0.81
N SER A 126 7.44 -6.85 -0.41
CA SER A 126 8.27 -7.89 -1.06
C SER A 126 7.67 -9.29 -0.95
N ASP A 127 6.89 -9.53 0.11
CA ASP A 127 6.22 -10.78 0.39
C ASP A 127 4.76 -10.80 -0.06
N PHE A 128 4.22 -9.71 -0.60
CA PHE A 128 2.84 -9.58 -1.08
C PHE A 128 1.75 -9.80 -0.02
N GLN A 129 2.03 -9.50 1.24
CA GLN A 129 1.06 -9.50 2.33
C GLN A 129 0.46 -8.12 2.57
N LEU A 130 1.16 -7.04 2.23
CA LEU A 130 0.73 -5.66 2.47
C LEU A 130 0.49 -4.98 1.14
N TRP A 131 -0.72 -4.46 0.94
CA TRP A 131 -1.10 -3.74 -0.27
C TRP A 131 -1.74 -2.39 0.05
N PRO A 132 -0.98 -1.36 0.45
CA PRO A 132 -1.54 -0.02 0.62
C PRO A 132 -2.18 0.47 -0.68
N GLU A 133 -3.43 0.92 -0.60
CA GLU A 133 -4.13 1.60 -1.70
C GLU A 133 -3.96 3.11 -1.52
N LEU A 134 -3.37 3.77 -2.51
CA LEU A 134 -3.00 5.18 -2.42
C LEU A 134 -3.73 5.96 -3.51
N PRO A 135 -4.53 6.99 -3.20
CA PRO A 135 -5.30 7.73 -4.19
C PRO A 135 -4.43 8.74 -4.96
N PHE A 136 -3.18 8.36 -5.22
CA PHE A 136 -2.17 9.22 -5.82
C PHE A 136 -1.85 8.74 -7.23
N PRO A 137 -1.78 9.67 -8.20
CA PRO A 137 -1.06 9.39 -9.43
C PRO A 137 0.44 9.21 -9.14
N THR A 138 1.18 8.71 -10.12
CA THR A 138 2.60 8.38 -9.97
C THR A 138 3.42 9.57 -9.48
N SER A 139 3.17 10.75 -10.05
CA SER A 139 3.87 11.99 -9.70
C SER A 139 3.66 12.40 -8.24
N GLU A 140 2.42 12.35 -7.74
CA GLU A 140 2.16 12.67 -6.35
C GLU A 140 2.80 11.65 -5.40
N PHE A 141 2.76 10.35 -5.74
CA PHE A 141 3.46 9.33 -4.97
C PHE A 141 4.96 9.66 -4.86
N ILE A 142 5.62 9.94 -5.98
CA ILE A 142 7.05 10.30 -6.01
C ILE A 142 7.32 11.58 -5.21
N ALA A 143 6.49 12.63 -5.34
CA ALA A 143 6.66 13.84 -4.54
C ALA A 143 6.60 13.55 -3.04
N ARG A 144 5.61 12.77 -2.61
CA ARG A 144 5.45 12.39 -1.19
C ARG A 144 6.62 11.59 -0.68
N GLU A 145 7.21 10.73 -1.51
CA GLU A 145 8.44 10.00 -1.17
C GLU A 145 9.65 10.92 -1.00
N ILE A 146 9.73 12.00 -1.77
CA ILE A 146 10.78 13.01 -1.63
C ILE A 146 10.57 13.85 -0.37
N THR A 147 9.34 14.32 -0.12
CA THR A 147 9.04 15.27 0.97
C THR A 147 8.84 14.61 2.34
N GLY A 148 8.39 13.35 2.39
CA GLY A 148 8.11 12.63 3.64
C GLY A 148 9.35 12.21 4.43
N ARG A 149 10.54 12.60 3.99
CA ARG A 149 11.82 12.26 4.59
C ARG A 149 12.13 13.20 5.75
N ALA A 150 11.92 12.73 6.98
CA ALA A 150 12.42 13.43 8.17
C ALA A 150 13.94 13.20 8.39
N ASP A 151 14.46 11.98 8.16
CA ASP A 151 15.74 11.55 8.79
C ASP A 151 16.72 10.66 7.94
N GLY A 152 16.79 10.76 6.61
CA GLY A 152 17.98 10.22 5.90
C GLY A 152 18.14 8.68 5.73
N THR A 153 17.06 7.97 5.41
CA THR A 153 17.09 6.63 4.74
C THR A 153 17.76 6.75 3.36
N PRO A 154 18.35 5.68 2.75
CA PRO A 154 19.53 5.76 1.88
C PRO A 154 19.51 6.88 0.82
N ALA A 155 20.68 7.35 0.43
CA ALA A 155 20.86 8.18 -0.75
C ALA A 155 21.54 7.29 -1.79
N PHE A 156 20.77 6.45 -2.46
CA PHE A 156 21.23 5.87 -3.72
C PHE A 156 20.68 6.79 -4.79
N GLU A 157 21.56 7.55 -5.41
CA GLU A 157 21.20 8.45 -6.50
C GLU A 157 21.22 7.69 -7.82
N THR A 158 21.91 6.54 -7.87
CA THR A 158 22.09 5.76 -9.10
C THR A 158 21.83 4.26 -8.94
N ASP A 159 21.44 3.63 -10.05
CA ASP A 159 21.31 2.17 -10.14
C ASP A 159 22.67 1.46 -10.01
N ALA A 160 23.77 2.16 -10.31
CA ALA A 160 25.12 1.65 -10.09
C ALA A 160 25.42 1.55 -8.59
N GLU A 161 25.11 2.56 -7.78
CA GLU A 161 25.30 2.50 -6.31
C GLU A 161 24.42 1.43 -5.66
N TYR A 162 23.18 1.30 -6.14
CA TYR A 162 22.28 0.21 -5.75
C TYR A 162 22.88 -1.16 -6.08
N ARG A 163 23.35 -1.37 -7.32
CA ARG A 163 23.97 -2.63 -7.75
C ARG A 163 25.34 -2.89 -7.11
N ALA A 164 26.11 -1.84 -6.84
CA ALA A 164 27.49 -1.91 -6.35
C ALA A 164 27.61 -2.36 -4.91
N GLY A 165 26.50 -2.55 -4.20
CA GLY A 165 26.58 -3.20 -2.91
C GLY A 165 26.56 -2.26 -1.71
N SER A 166 26.32 -0.95 -1.89
CA SER A 166 26.29 0.06 -0.83
C SER A 166 25.09 -0.11 0.14
N TRP A 167 24.61 -1.34 0.28
CA TRP A 167 23.44 -1.80 1.00
C TRP A 167 23.51 -1.59 2.51
N HIS A 168 24.64 -1.22 3.11
CA HIS A 168 24.83 -1.30 4.56
C HIS A 168 23.65 -0.72 5.34
N ARG A 169 23.14 0.47 4.99
CA ARG A 169 21.97 1.07 5.65
C ARG A 169 20.66 0.29 5.45
N LEU A 170 20.37 -0.19 4.24
CA LEU A 170 19.17 -1.01 3.98
C LEU A 170 19.29 -2.42 4.60
N ALA A 171 20.48 -3.01 4.55
CA ALA A 171 20.79 -4.28 5.17
C ALA A 171 20.74 -4.19 6.70
N ASP A 172 21.20 -3.09 7.29
CA ASP A 172 21.10 -2.83 8.72
C ASP A 172 19.64 -2.62 9.12
N ALA A 173 18.87 -1.83 8.35
CA ALA A 173 17.44 -1.69 8.57
C ALA A 173 16.71 -3.05 8.47
N LYS A 174 17.00 -3.86 7.44
CA LYS A 174 16.44 -5.21 7.29
C LYS A 174 16.87 -6.13 8.44
N ARG A 175 18.10 -6.01 8.94
CA ARG A 175 18.59 -6.78 10.10
C ARG A 175 17.90 -6.38 11.40
N GLU A 176 17.70 -5.08 11.64
CA GLU A 176 16.94 -4.61 12.80
C GLU A 176 15.47 -5.03 12.73
N THR A 177 14.84 -4.92 11.55
CA THR A 177 13.48 -5.46 11.32
C THR A 177 13.43 -6.95 11.62
N ALA A 178 14.35 -7.75 11.06
CA ALA A 178 14.39 -9.19 11.29
C ALA A 178 14.63 -9.53 12.77
N LYS A 179 15.50 -8.78 13.45
CA LYS A 179 15.76 -8.95 14.89
C LYS A 179 14.53 -8.64 15.73
N ALA A 180 13.80 -7.56 15.42
CA ALA A 180 12.55 -7.23 16.09
C ALA A 180 11.49 -8.32 15.87
N LEU A 181 11.29 -8.76 14.63
CA LEU A 181 10.34 -9.83 14.31
C LEU A 181 10.72 -11.20 14.89
N ALA A 182 11.99 -11.43 15.23
CA ALA A 182 12.46 -12.65 15.88
C ALA A 182 12.27 -12.65 17.41
N ASP A 183 11.88 -11.51 17.99
CA ASP A 183 11.58 -11.42 19.42
C ASP A 183 10.32 -12.24 19.74
N ARG A 184 10.44 -13.19 20.68
CA ARG A 184 9.33 -14.06 21.09
C ARG A 184 8.27 -13.33 21.89
N ASP A 185 8.65 -12.21 22.51
CA ASP A 185 7.77 -11.40 23.34
C ASP A 185 7.14 -10.25 22.56
N ILE A 186 7.33 -10.19 21.23
CA ILE A 186 6.73 -9.15 20.38
C ILE A 186 5.20 -9.22 20.45
N THR A 187 4.60 -8.08 20.78
CA THR A 187 3.14 -7.94 20.80
C THR A 187 2.58 -7.99 19.38
N ALA A 188 1.29 -8.30 19.24
CA ALA A 188 0.65 -8.31 17.92
C ALA A 188 0.71 -6.94 17.25
N LEU A 189 0.52 -5.87 18.02
CA LEU A 189 0.60 -4.50 17.52
C LEU A 189 2.02 -4.18 17.05
N ASP A 190 3.04 -4.46 17.86
CA ASP A 190 4.43 -4.16 17.52
C ASP A 190 4.89 -4.93 16.27
N GLU A 191 4.49 -6.20 16.13
CA GLU A 191 4.83 -6.99 14.94
C GLU A 191 4.27 -6.37 13.65
N ILE A 192 3.00 -5.95 13.69
CA ILE A 192 2.35 -5.29 12.54
C ILE A 192 3.02 -3.96 12.25
N LEU A 193 3.28 -3.13 13.26
CA LEU A 193 3.94 -1.83 13.06
C LEU A 193 5.36 -2.01 12.49
N VAL A 194 6.11 -3.01 12.95
CA VAL A 194 7.45 -3.32 12.39
C VAL A 194 7.35 -3.70 10.91
N LYS A 195 6.40 -4.55 10.53
CA LYS A 195 6.15 -4.93 9.12
C LYS A 195 5.70 -3.73 8.26
N LEU A 196 4.77 -2.91 8.76
CA LEU A 196 4.32 -1.71 8.03
C LEU A 196 5.45 -0.70 7.84
N ARG A 197 6.27 -0.50 8.86
CA ARG A 197 7.42 0.40 8.79
C ARG A 197 8.51 -0.13 7.85
N SER A 198 8.61 -1.45 7.67
CA SER A 198 9.59 -2.04 6.75
C SER A 198 9.28 -1.80 5.27
N LEU A 199 8.05 -1.39 4.91
CA LEU A 199 7.71 -0.95 3.56
C LEU A 199 8.67 0.15 3.06
N GLY A 200 9.21 0.97 3.97
CA GLY A 200 10.28 1.91 3.63
C GLY A 200 9.83 3.05 2.71
N VAL A 201 8.55 3.40 2.75
CA VAL A 201 7.88 4.40 1.90
C VAL A 201 7.36 5.56 2.79
N PRO A 202 8.19 6.57 3.13
CA PRO A 202 7.85 7.59 4.13
C PRO A 202 6.63 8.44 3.77
N GLY A 203 6.39 8.68 2.48
CA GLY A 203 5.25 9.44 2.00
C GLY A 203 3.91 8.76 2.30
N VAL A 204 3.88 7.42 2.25
CA VAL A 204 2.70 6.62 2.64
C VAL A 204 2.38 6.80 4.13
N ARG A 205 3.40 6.76 5.00
CA ARG A 205 3.21 6.98 6.43
C ARG A 205 2.73 8.38 6.75
N GLN A 206 3.33 9.39 6.11
CA GLN A 206 2.89 10.77 6.28
C GLN A 206 1.40 10.91 5.91
N TYR A 207 1.01 10.37 4.76
CA TYR A 207 -0.37 10.39 4.31
C TYR A 207 -1.31 9.64 5.26
N ALA A 208 -0.92 8.47 5.74
CA ALA A 208 -1.71 7.69 6.70
C ALA A 208 -2.00 8.51 7.98
N ARG A 209 -1.02 9.26 8.49
CA ARG A 209 -1.21 10.17 9.63
C ARG A 209 -2.15 11.32 9.32
N GLU A 210 -2.03 11.93 8.13
CA GLU A 210 -2.95 12.99 7.67
C GLU A 210 -4.40 12.50 7.69
N LEU A 211 -4.66 11.28 7.19
CA LEU A 211 -5.99 10.67 7.21
C LEU A 211 -6.52 10.40 8.62
N VAL A 212 -5.68 9.87 9.53
CA VAL A 212 -6.09 9.64 10.92
C VAL A 212 -6.44 10.96 11.61
N GLU A 213 -5.61 11.99 11.44
CA GLU A 213 -5.86 13.28 12.07
C GLU A 213 -7.12 13.95 11.49
N GLN A 214 -7.35 13.88 10.17
CA GLN A 214 -8.60 14.36 9.59
C GLN A 214 -9.81 13.62 10.17
N ALA A 215 -9.78 12.28 10.19
CA ALA A 215 -10.91 11.48 10.69
C ALA A 215 -11.20 11.74 12.17
N ARG A 216 -10.19 12.03 13.00
CA ARG A 216 -10.40 12.40 14.42
C ARG A 216 -11.24 13.66 14.62
N HIS A 217 -11.24 14.59 13.66
CA HIS A 217 -12.09 15.78 13.72
C HIS A 217 -13.54 15.47 13.32
N GLU A 218 -13.74 14.46 12.47
CA GLU A 218 -15.05 14.07 11.92
C GLU A 218 -15.76 13.04 12.81
N TRP A 219 -15.01 12.25 13.59
CA TRP A 219 -15.52 11.14 14.40
C TRP A 219 -15.63 11.52 15.88
N PRO A 220 -16.84 11.68 16.44
CA PRO A 220 -17.03 12.00 17.85
C PRO A 220 -16.79 10.81 18.79
N THR A 221 -16.80 9.58 18.27
CA THR A 221 -16.59 8.35 19.04
C THR A 221 -15.12 7.96 19.00
N ALA A 222 -14.54 7.64 20.17
CA ALA A 222 -13.20 7.08 20.23
C ALA A 222 -13.14 5.69 19.55
N LEU A 223 -12.04 5.42 18.84
CA LEU A 223 -11.76 4.13 18.21
C LEU A 223 -10.72 3.35 19.03
N PRO A 224 -10.61 2.02 18.86
CA PRO A 224 -9.56 1.23 19.51
C PRO A 224 -8.17 1.78 19.21
N GLU A 225 -7.25 1.80 20.19
CA GLU A 225 -5.95 2.45 20.01
C GLU A 225 -5.01 1.60 19.15
N ASP A 226 -5.15 0.26 19.18
CA ASP A 226 -4.38 -0.63 18.32
C ASP A 226 -4.72 -0.41 16.84
N TYR A 227 -5.99 -0.16 16.52
CA TYR A 227 -6.43 0.27 15.19
C TYR A 227 -5.82 1.61 14.80
N LEU A 228 -5.95 2.66 15.63
CA LEU A 228 -5.41 3.98 15.31
C LEU A 228 -3.88 3.95 15.14
N ALA A 229 -3.17 3.18 15.96
CA ALA A 229 -1.73 3.01 15.84
C ALA A 229 -1.33 2.40 14.49
N ILE A 230 -2.05 1.38 14.01
CA ILE A 230 -1.84 0.78 12.69
C ILE A 230 -2.21 1.76 11.56
N MET A 231 -3.34 2.45 11.68
CA MET A 231 -3.80 3.38 10.65
C MET A 231 -2.92 4.64 10.52
N ARG A 232 -2.10 4.97 11.52
CA ARG A 232 -1.05 6.01 11.41
C ARG A 232 0.17 5.55 10.59
N GLU A 233 0.28 4.27 10.27
CA GLU A 233 1.34 3.70 9.45
C GLU A 233 0.81 3.16 8.11
N PHE A 234 -0.51 2.90 8.01
CA PHE A 234 -1.16 2.29 6.86
C PHE A 234 -2.46 3.03 6.50
N PRO A 235 -2.57 3.65 5.31
CA PRO A 235 -3.71 4.50 4.97
C PRO A 235 -5.01 3.72 4.67
N GLY A 236 -4.94 2.39 4.56
CA GLY A 236 -5.98 1.54 4.01
C GLY A 236 -5.43 0.70 2.84
N GLY A 237 -6.15 -0.36 2.49
CA GLY A 237 -5.71 -1.33 1.48
C GLY A 237 -5.82 -2.76 2.00
N ILE A 238 -4.89 -3.65 1.66
CA ILE A 238 -4.96 -5.07 2.05
C ILE A 238 -3.85 -5.44 3.03
N ILE A 239 -4.19 -6.14 4.10
CA ILE A 239 -3.26 -6.76 5.03
C ILE A 239 -3.59 -8.26 5.12
N ALA A 240 -2.70 -9.09 4.61
CA ALA A 240 -2.83 -10.56 4.59
C ALA A 240 -4.20 -11.06 4.08
N GLY A 241 -4.67 -10.47 2.98
CA GLY A 241 -5.96 -10.79 2.35
C GLY A 241 -7.18 -10.11 2.98
N ALA A 242 -7.03 -9.38 4.08
CA ALA A 242 -8.09 -8.54 4.64
C ALA A 242 -8.04 -7.13 4.04
N ARG A 243 -9.12 -6.69 3.41
CA ARG A 243 -9.29 -5.30 2.96
C ARG A 243 -9.61 -4.45 4.18
N VAL A 244 -8.70 -3.58 4.58
CA VAL A 244 -8.83 -2.63 5.69
C VAL A 244 -9.14 -1.25 5.12
N PHE A 245 -10.24 -0.64 5.58
CA PHE A 245 -10.64 0.67 5.11
C PHE A 245 -9.81 1.78 5.80
N PRO A 246 -9.62 2.93 5.14
CA PRO A 246 -9.19 4.15 5.81
C PRO A 246 -10.10 4.46 6.99
N VAL A 247 -9.62 5.20 7.99
CA VAL A 247 -10.42 5.54 9.19
C VAL A 247 -11.74 6.22 8.82
N ALA A 248 -11.72 7.13 7.84
CA ALA A 248 -12.93 7.80 7.34
C ALA A 248 -13.90 6.86 6.60
N GLY A 249 -13.44 5.68 6.18
CA GLY A 249 -14.24 4.65 5.52
C GLY A 249 -14.86 3.63 6.49
N ALA A 250 -14.55 3.70 7.79
CA ALA A 250 -15.27 2.90 8.78
C ALA A 250 -16.75 3.33 8.80
N THR A 251 -17.69 2.39 8.96
CA THR A 251 -19.12 2.71 8.88
C THR A 251 -19.97 1.89 9.84
N TRP A 252 -20.99 2.53 10.40
CA TRP A 252 -22.02 1.85 11.19
C TRP A 252 -23.00 1.16 10.25
N LEU A 253 -23.27 -0.12 10.48
CA LEU A 253 -24.21 -0.88 9.62
C LEU A 253 -25.67 -0.77 10.06
N ASP A 254 -25.92 -0.34 11.30
CA ASP A 254 -27.24 -0.19 11.86
C ASP A 254 -27.40 1.15 12.60
N GLU A 255 -28.66 1.55 12.79
CA GLU A 255 -29.01 2.79 13.52
C GLU A 255 -28.65 2.68 15.01
N ASP A 256 -28.68 1.47 15.56
CA ASP A 256 -28.37 1.16 16.96
C ASP A 256 -26.86 1.23 17.27
N ARG A 257 -26.02 1.39 16.23
CA ARG A 257 -24.56 1.46 16.30
C ARG A 257 -23.96 0.29 17.07
N GLN A 258 -24.40 -0.94 16.79
CA GLN A 258 -23.90 -2.16 17.42
C GLN A 258 -22.71 -2.77 16.68
N PHE A 259 -22.59 -2.47 15.38
CA PHE A 259 -21.51 -2.96 14.55
C PHE A 259 -20.84 -1.82 13.77
N LEU A 260 -19.55 -1.61 14.03
CA LEU A 260 -18.71 -0.67 13.30
C LEU A 260 -17.81 -1.45 12.32
N GLN A 261 -18.17 -1.42 11.04
CA GLN A 261 -17.37 -2.03 9.99
C GLN A 261 -16.08 -1.23 9.77
N TRP A 262 -14.94 -1.92 9.70
CA TRP A 262 -13.65 -1.33 9.35
C TRP A 262 -12.98 -2.04 8.15
N GLY A 263 -13.54 -3.16 7.68
CA GLY A 263 -12.96 -3.90 6.58
C GLY A 263 -13.82 -5.02 6.01
N GLU A 264 -13.19 -5.84 5.18
CA GLU A 264 -13.78 -6.98 4.49
C GLU A 264 -12.75 -8.11 4.32
N VAL A 265 -13.23 -9.37 4.43
CA VAL A 265 -12.44 -10.57 4.11
C VAL A 265 -13.31 -11.51 3.30
N GLU A 266 -12.93 -11.80 2.06
CA GLU A 266 -13.61 -12.78 1.20
C GLU A 266 -15.12 -12.51 1.05
N GLY A 267 -15.55 -11.24 0.94
CA GLY A 267 -16.95 -10.86 0.87
C GLY A 267 -17.65 -10.69 2.23
N ARG A 268 -17.02 -11.13 3.33
CA ARG A 268 -17.55 -10.94 4.69
C ARG A 268 -17.20 -9.57 5.21
N LEU A 269 -18.18 -8.86 5.78
CA LEU A 269 -17.94 -7.59 6.44
C LEU A 269 -17.25 -7.85 7.78
N ILE A 270 -16.14 -7.18 8.06
CA ILE A 270 -15.42 -7.31 9.33
C ILE A 270 -15.50 -5.98 10.08
N GLY A 271 -15.82 -6.07 11.36
CA GLY A 271 -16.07 -4.91 12.20
C GLY A 271 -15.85 -5.18 13.68
N TRP A 272 -16.17 -4.20 14.49
CA TRP A 272 -16.24 -4.32 15.94
C TRP A 272 -17.67 -4.41 16.43
N LEU A 273 -17.89 -5.23 17.44
CA LEU A 273 -19.06 -5.14 18.31
C LEU A 273 -18.85 -4.06 19.36
N THR A 274 -19.71 -3.06 19.35
CA THR A 274 -19.56 -1.81 20.10
C THR A 274 -20.47 -1.74 21.33
N MET A 275 -20.91 -2.92 21.80
CA MET A 275 -21.83 -3.07 22.95
C MET A 275 -21.23 -2.61 24.27
N LYS A 276 -19.90 -2.45 24.34
CA LYS A 276 -19.20 -1.93 25.52
C LYS A 276 -18.87 -0.44 25.34
N SER A 277 -18.89 0.29 26.44
CA SER A 277 -18.65 1.74 26.43
C SER A 277 -17.21 2.13 26.14
N ASP A 278 -16.23 1.30 26.54
CA ASP A 278 -14.82 1.49 26.22
C ASP A 278 -14.48 0.83 24.87
N PRO A 279 -14.02 1.59 23.86
CA PRO A 279 -13.56 1.04 22.58
C PRO A 279 -12.45 0.00 22.69
N GLN A 280 -11.61 0.05 23.73
CA GLN A 280 -10.56 -0.96 23.93
C GLN A 280 -11.14 -2.35 24.25
N ASP A 281 -12.39 -2.40 24.73
CA ASP A 281 -13.08 -3.64 25.03
C ASP A 281 -13.92 -4.19 23.87
N TRP A 282 -13.98 -3.48 22.76
CA TRP A 282 -14.67 -3.95 21.55
C TRP A 282 -13.96 -5.20 20.98
N ARG A 283 -14.74 -6.11 20.40
CA ARG A 283 -14.23 -7.37 19.85
C ARG A 283 -14.60 -7.51 18.39
N ILE A 284 -13.74 -8.18 17.65
CA ILE A 284 -13.95 -8.37 16.22
C ILE A 284 -15.15 -9.28 16.00
N ALA A 285 -15.97 -8.95 15.02
CA ALA A 285 -17.01 -9.80 14.51
C ALA A 285 -17.04 -9.76 12.98
N SER A 286 -17.62 -10.79 12.38
CA SER A 286 -17.83 -10.87 10.94
C SER A 286 -19.30 -11.08 10.60
N ILE A 287 -19.75 -10.46 9.53
CA ILE A 287 -21.08 -10.68 8.95
C ILE A 287 -20.92 -11.38 7.60
N GLU A 288 -21.67 -12.46 7.40
CA GLU A 288 -21.67 -13.18 6.12
C GLU A 288 -22.16 -12.29 4.96
N PRO A 289 -21.77 -12.57 3.70
CA PRO A 289 -22.10 -11.69 2.56
C PRO A 289 -23.61 -11.50 2.34
N ASP A 290 -24.44 -12.47 2.77
CA ASP A 290 -25.90 -12.41 2.69
C ASP A 290 -26.55 -11.69 3.90
N GLY A 291 -25.74 -11.21 4.85
CA GLY A 291 -26.21 -10.56 6.08
C GLY A 291 -26.88 -11.49 7.08
N SER A 292 -26.91 -12.80 6.82
CA SER A 292 -27.75 -13.75 7.58
C SER A 292 -27.20 -14.11 8.96
N SER A 293 -25.90 -13.95 9.16
CA SER A 293 -25.24 -14.35 10.40
C SER A 293 -24.12 -13.42 10.79
N LEU A 294 -24.07 -13.17 12.10
CA LEU A 294 -23.02 -12.41 12.76
C LEU A 294 -22.25 -13.38 13.67
N THR A 295 -20.95 -13.47 13.44
CA THR A 295 -20.04 -14.36 14.17
C THR A 295 -19.12 -13.52 15.05
N HIS A 296 -19.09 -13.84 16.35
CA HIS A 296 -18.21 -13.19 17.32
C HIS A 296 -16.84 -13.85 17.31
N LEU A 297 -15.79 -13.04 17.22
CA LEU A 297 -14.41 -13.47 17.41
C LEU A 297 -13.93 -12.95 18.77
N GLU A 298 -14.44 -13.57 19.84
CA GLU A 298 -14.44 -13.02 21.21
C GLU A 298 -13.04 -12.72 21.79
N ASP A 299 -12.00 -13.35 21.25
CA ASP A 299 -10.62 -13.22 21.74
C ASP A 299 -9.72 -12.31 20.88
N HIS A 300 -10.31 -11.61 19.92
CA HIS A 300 -9.54 -10.84 18.94
C HIS A 300 -9.72 -9.33 19.14
N THR A 301 -8.58 -8.65 19.29
CA THR A 301 -8.47 -7.22 18.99
C THR A 301 -8.15 -7.08 17.49
N PHE A 302 -8.12 -5.84 17.00
CA PHE A 302 -7.77 -5.59 15.61
C PHE A 302 -6.35 -6.07 15.28
N ALA A 303 -5.38 -5.78 16.16
CA ALA A 303 -4.00 -6.24 15.97
C ALA A 303 -3.85 -7.76 16.05
N THR A 304 -4.50 -8.45 17.01
CA THR A 304 -4.36 -9.91 17.12
C THR A 304 -5.04 -10.64 15.95
N PHE A 305 -6.14 -10.10 15.42
CA PHE A 305 -6.76 -10.57 14.19
C PHE A 305 -5.80 -10.51 12.99
N LEU A 306 -5.20 -9.34 12.72
CA LEU A 306 -4.28 -9.16 11.60
C LEU A 306 -3.00 -10.00 11.75
N ARG A 307 -2.44 -10.13 12.96
CA ARG A 307 -1.28 -10.98 13.23
C ARG A 307 -1.53 -12.44 12.83
N ARG A 308 -2.68 -13.00 13.23
CA ARG A 308 -3.05 -14.38 12.85
C ARG A 308 -3.05 -14.56 11.33
N ARG A 309 -3.65 -13.61 10.60
CA ARG A 309 -3.68 -13.66 9.12
C ARG A 309 -2.29 -13.53 8.51
N LEU A 310 -1.43 -12.67 9.04
CA LEU A 310 -0.03 -12.55 8.58
C LEU A 310 0.75 -13.86 8.71
N HIS A 311 0.46 -14.67 9.73
CA HIS A 311 1.02 -16.01 9.88
C HIS A 311 0.33 -17.10 9.04
N GLY A 312 -0.60 -16.73 8.15
CA GLY A 312 -1.33 -17.68 7.30
C GLY A 312 -2.41 -18.45 8.04
N ASN A 313 -2.77 -18.06 9.28
CA ASN A 313 -3.92 -18.61 9.96
C ASN A 313 -5.19 -17.93 9.42
N ASN A 314 -5.66 -18.45 8.29
CA ASN A 314 -6.85 -17.97 7.59
C ASN A 314 -8.16 -18.53 8.18
N SER A 315 -8.07 -19.48 9.12
CA SER A 315 -9.27 -20.00 9.77
C SER A 315 -9.81 -18.91 10.70
N LEU A 316 -10.98 -18.40 10.33
CA LEU A 316 -11.80 -17.56 11.21
C LEU A 316 -12.31 -18.36 12.43
N PHE A 317 -12.04 -19.68 12.45
CA PHE A 317 -12.45 -20.69 13.44
C PHE A 317 -11.28 -21.58 13.84
#